data_AF-A0A939GZN0-F1
#
_entry.id   AF-A0A939GZN0-F1
#
_cell.length_a   1.000
_cell.length_b   1.000
_cell.length_c   1.000
_cell.angle_alpha   90.00
_cell.angle_beta   90.00
_cell.angle_gamma   90.00
#
_symmetry.space_group_name_H-M   'P 1'
#
loop_
_entity.id
_entity.type
_entity.pdbx_description
1 polymer ?
#
loop_
_entity_poly.entity_id
_entity_poly.type
_entity_poly.pdbx_seq_one_letter_code
_entity_poly.pdbx_strand_id
1 'polypeptide(L)'
;PAAPATTPPDDDFGLGALDLPTAEAATAPPAVTDALPDFAADFGLDGLDLDLPSSPSTEAETTDSNDPLNTKLDLAQEFSMIGDSEGARTLIEEVLSEAQGTLKTRAQKMLNELE
;
A
#
# COMPACT_ATOMS: atom_id res chain seq x y z
N PRO A 1 -38.96 -38.89 22.55
CA PRO A 1 -38.41 -37.61 22.02
C PRO A 1 -36.90 -37.55 22.29
N ALA A 2 -36.10 -37.77 21.25
CA ALA A 2 -34.64 -37.67 21.32
C ALA A 2 -34.22 -36.22 21.02
N ALA A 3 -33.33 -35.67 21.84
CA ALA A 3 -32.76 -34.34 21.64
C ALA A 3 -31.88 -34.31 20.37
N PRO A 4 -31.82 -33.19 19.63
CA PRO A 4 -30.88 -33.05 18.53
C PRO A 4 -29.46 -32.94 19.09
N ALA A 5 -28.58 -33.85 18.69
CA ALA A 5 -27.15 -33.70 18.86
C ALA A 5 -26.69 -32.58 17.91
N THR A 6 -26.28 -31.46 18.47
CA THR A 6 -25.58 -30.40 17.75
C THR A 6 -24.17 -30.89 17.41
N THR A 7 -23.99 -31.31 16.16
CA THR A 7 -22.67 -31.50 15.56
C THR A 7 -21.99 -30.12 15.46
N PRO A 8 -20.76 -29.92 15.99
CA PRO A 8 -20.00 -28.71 15.71
C PRO A 8 -19.64 -28.65 14.22
N PRO A 9 -19.60 -27.47 13.58
CA PRO A 9 -19.10 -27.37 12.22
C PRO A 9 -17.63 -27.79 12.19
N ASP A 10 -17.29 -28.75 11.32
CA ASP A 10 -15.91 -29.04 10.97
C ASP A 10 -15.29 -27.77 10.36
N ASP A 11 -14.31 -27.19 11.06
CA ASP A 11 -13.50 -26.08 10.60
C ASP A 11 -12.69 -26.49 9.35
N ASP A 12 -13.31 -26.42 8.18
CA ASP A 12 -12.68 -26.52 6.84
C ASP A 12 -11.94 -25.22 6.47
N PHE A 13 -11.24 -24.61 7.43
CA PHE A 13 -10.09 -23.78 7.09
C PHE A 13 -8.93 -24.75 7.03
N GLY A 14 -8.43 -25.05 5.82
CA GLY A 14 -7.38 -26.04 5.54
C GLY A 14 -6.04 -25.79 6.22
N LEU A 15 -6.01 -25.83 7.55
CA LEU A 15 -4.86 -25.66 8.42
C LEU A 15 -4.34 -27.01 8.94
N GLY A 16 -5.08 -28.10 8.69
CA GLY A 16 -4.74 -29.46 9.14
C GLY A 16 -3.65 -30.17 8.32
N ALA A 17 -3.09 -29.51 7.31
CA ALA A 17 -2.05 -30.08 6.45
C ALA A 17 -0.75 -29.26 6.45
N LEU A 18 -0.50 -28.44 7.48
CA LEU A 18 0.85 -27.95 7.73
C LEU A 18 1.65 -29.08 8.38
N ASP A 19 2.28 -29.90 7.55
CA ASP A 19 3.35 -30.82 7.96
C ASP A 19 4.56 -29.96 8.37
N LEU A 20 4.62 -29.58 9.65
CA LEU A 20 5.83 -28.95 10.21
C LEU A 20 6.88 -30.05 10.44
N PRO A 21 8.06 -29.98 9.81
CA PRO A 21 9.13 -30.91 10.13
C PRO A 21 9.57 -30.69 11.58
N THR A 22 9.40 -31.72 12.42
CA THR A 22 9.96 -31.76 13.77
C THR A 22 11.48 -31.78 13.66
N ALA A 23 12.12 -30.64 13.91
CA ALA A 23 13.58 -30.54 13.90
C ALA A 23 14.14 -31.16 15.19
N GLU A 24 14.66 -32.37 15.07
CA GLU A 24 15.51 -33.04 16.05
C GLU A 24 16.83 -32.26 16.20
N ALA A 25 17.15 -31.86 17.42
CA ALA A 25 18.40 -31.17 17.73
C ALA A 25 19.54 -32.18 17.92
N ALA A 26 20.56 -32.12 17.06
CA ALA A 26 21.99 -32.17 17.44
C ALA A 26 22.91 -32.21 16.20
N THR A 27 23.59 -31.11 15.91
CA THR A 27 25.03 -31.13 15.55
C THR A 27 25.59 -29.70 15.57
N ALA A 28 26.73 -29.53 16.25
CA ALA A 28 27.42 -28.26 16.35
C ALA A 28 27.91 -27.76 14.97
N PRO A 29 27.86 -26.45 14.69
CA PRO A 29 28.34 -25.93 13.41
C PRO A 29 29.87 -25.95 13.36
N PRO A 30 30.50 -26.26 12.21
CA PRO A 30 31.88 -25.86 11.96
C PRO A 30 31.92 -24.33 11.92
N ALA A 31 32.91 -23.73 12.58
CA ALA A 31 33.15 -22.30 12.55
C ALA A 31 33.47 -21.86 11.11
N VAL A 32 32.49 -21.28 10.43
CA VAL A 32 32.70 -20.48 9.22
C VAL A 32 33.22 -19.12 9.66
N THR A 33 34.54 -18.95 9.58
CA THR A 33 35.13 -17.62 9.46
C THR A 33 34.88 -17.13 8.04
N ASP A 34 33.64 -16.69 7.79
CA ASP A 34 33.29 -15.99 6.55
C ASP A 34 33.47 -14.50 6.83
N ALA A 35 34.60 -13.97 6.38
CA ALA A 35 34.83 -12.54 6.34
C ALA A 35 33.80 -11.94 5.38
N LEU A 36 32.74 -11.37 5.93
CA LEU A 36 31.77 -10.60 5.18
C LEU A 36 32.51 -9.44 4.49
N PRO A 37 32.41 -9.28 3.15
CA PRO A 37 32.85 -8.04 2.53
C PRO A 37 32.01 -6.91 3.11
N ASP A 38 32.70 -5.88 3.60
CA ASP A 38 32.14 -4.65 4.14
C ASP A 38 31.45 -3.85 3.03
N PHE A 39 30.25 -4.29 2.63
CA PHE A 39 29.42 -3.57 1.66
C PHE A 39 28.77 -2.31 2.29
N ALA A 40 29.01 -2.06 3.58
CA ALA A 40 28.50 -0.90 4.29
C ALA A 40 29.35 0.38 4.08
N ALA A 41 30.55 0.28 3.49
CA ALA A 41 31.45 1.42 3.33
C ALA A 41 31.46 2.06 1.93
N ASP A 42 30.81 1.47 0.91
CA ASP A 42 30.81 2.00 -0.47
C ASP A 42 29.51 2.73 -0.87
N PHE A 43 28.46 2.64 -0.05
CA PHE A 43 27.37 3.63 -0.08
C PHE A 43 27.80 4.89 0.71
N GLY A 44 28.93 5.47 0.28
CA GLY A 44 29.41 6.76 0.76
C GLY A 44 28.47 7.87 0.32
N LEU A 45 27.34 8.03 1.02
CA LEU A 45 26.51 9.23 0.95
C LEU A 45 27.23 10.46 1.53
N ASP A 46 28.39 10.26 2.18
CA ASP A 46 29.25 11.30 2.76
C ASP A 46 29.83 12.27 1.71
N GLY A 47 29.85 11.87 0.43
CA GLY A 47 30.30 12.70 -0.70
C GLY A 47 29.18 13.22 -1.60
N LEU A 48 27.91 12.89 -1.32
CA LEU A 48 26.77 13.48 -2.02
C LEU A 48 26.44 14.78 -1.30
N ASP A 49 27.24 15.83 -1.54
CA ASP A 49 26.83 17.21 -1.31
C ASP A 49 25.69 17.50 -2.31
N LEU A 50 24.52 17.00 -1.93
CA LEU A 50 23.28 17.22 -2.62
C LEU A 50 22.92 18.65 -2.28
N ASP A 51 23.51 19.60 -3.02
CA ASP A 51 22.99 20.95 -3.19
C ASP A 51 21.63 20.81 -3.90
N LEU A 52 20.65 20.22 -3.20
CA LEU A 52 19.27 20.41 -3.51
C LEU A 52 19.09 21.92 -3.43
N PRO A 53 18.68 22.61 -4.51
CA PRO A 53 18.15 23.95 -4.33
C PRO A 53 17.10 23.81 -3.23
N SER A 54 17.37 24.46 -2.09
CA SER A 54 16.49 24.45 -0.93
C SER A 54 15.29 25.31 -1.27
N SER A 55 14.45 24.79 -2.14
CA SER A 55 13.15 25.25 -2.60
C SER A 55 12.74 24.25 -3.68
N PRO A 56 11.54 23.65 -3.64
CA PRO A 56 10.89 23.31 -4.90
C PRO A 56 10.66 24.63 -5.62
N SER A 57 11.68 25.09 -6.35
CA SER A 57 11.47 26.03 -7.44
C SER A 57 10.40 25.37 -8.28
N THR A 58 9.24 26.01 -8.26
CA THR A 58 8.08 25.72 -9.08
C THR A 58 8.51 25.86 -10.53
N GLU A 59 9.19 24.84 -11.05
CA GLU A 59 9.25 24.57 -12.47
C GLU A 59 7.93 23.89 -12.80
N ALA A 60 6.92 24.76 -12.88
CA ALA A 60 5.66 24.49 -13.53
C ALA A 60 5.92 24.23 -15.03
N GLU A 61 6.54 23.11 -15.35
CA GLU A 61 6.52 22.54 -16.69
C GLU A 61 5.27 21.66 -16.83
N THR A 62 4.19 22.38 -17.11
CA THR A 62 3.09 21.97 -17.99
C THR A 62 2.19 20.81 -17.56
N THR A 63 0.90 21.13 -17.69
CA THR A 63 -0.26 20.25 -17.76
C THR A 63 -0.92 20.03 -16.40
N ASP A 64 -2.09 20.64 -16.24
CA ASP A 64 -3.10 20.40 -15.21
C ASP A 64 -3.39 18.89 -14.94
N SER A 65 -2.92 18.00 -15.82
CA SER A 65 -2.94 16.53 -15.70
C SER A 65 -1.86 15.92 -14.79
N ASN A 66 -0.83 16.66 -14.37
CA ASN A 66 0.18 16.16 -13.43
C ASN A 66 -0.09 16.57 -11.97
N ASP A 67 -1.23 17.23 -11.72
CA ASP A 67 -1.62 17.54 -10.34
C ASP A 67 -1.94 16.23 -9.59
N PRO A 68 -1.33 15.98 -8.42
CA PRO A 68 -1.58 14.76 -7.67
C PRO A 68 -3.07 14.59 -7.33
N LEU A 69 -3.82 15.68 -7.16
CA LEU A 69 -5.25 15.63 -6.89
C LEU A 69 -6.08 15.23 -8.11
N ASN A 70 -5.67 15.59 -9.33
CA ASN A 70 -6.31 15.09 -10.55
C ASN A 70 -6.08 13.58 -10.69
N THR A 71 -4.84 13.12 -10.45
CA THR A 71 -4.53 11.69 -10.47
C THR A 71 -5.37 10.92 -9.44
N LYS A 72 -5.53 11.44 -8.21
CA LYS A 72 -6.41 10.84 -7.19
C LYS A 72 -7.87 10.77 -7.67
N LEU A 73 -8.37 11.82 -8.31
CA LEU A 73 -9.75 11.86 -8.83
C LEU A 73 -9.96 10.85 -9.97
N ASP A 74 -8.98 10.71 -10.86
CA ASP A 74 -9.02 9.74 -11.95
C ASP A 74 -8.97 8.30 -11.41
N LEU A 75 -8.14 8.04 -10.39
CA LEU A 75 -8.11 6.74 -9.69
C LEU A 75 -9.43 6.43 -8.97
N ALA A 76 -10.07 7.43 -8.36
CA ALA A 76 -11.38 7.25 -7.73
C ALA A 76 -12.45 6.84 -8.76
N GLN A 77 -12.40 7.42 -9.96
CA GLN A 77 -13.29 7.06 -11.05
C GLN A 77 -13.04 5.61 -11.50
N GLU A 78 -11.78 5.20 -11.66
CA GLU A 78 -11.40 3.82 -11.94
C GLU A 78 -11.92 2.85 -10.86
N PHE A 79 -11.77 3.18 -9.58
CA PHE A 79 -12.31 2.37 -8.47
C PHE A 79 -13.82 2.22 -8.55
N SER A 80 -14.56 3.29 -8.82
CA SER A 80 -16.01 3.23 -9.04
C SER A 80 -16.38 2.33 -10.22
N MET A 81 -15.63 2.40 -11.33
CA MET A 81 -15.86 1.58 -12.53
C MET A 81 -15.68 0.08 -12.28
N ILE A 82 -14.76 -0.32 -11.40
CA ILE A 82 -14.55 -1.73 -11.02
C ILE A 82 -15.47 -2.20 -9.89
N GLY A 83 -16.30 -1.31 -9.34
CA GLY A 83 -17.25 -1.60 -8.25
C GLY A 83 -16.72 -1.36 -6.83
N ASP A 84 -15.55 -0.75 -6.69
CA ASP A 84 -14.98 -0.34 -5.40
C ASP A 84 -15.41 1.10 -5.04
N SER A 85 -16.68 1.26 -4.67
CA SER A 85 -17.23 2.56 -4.27
C SER A 85 -16.62 3.10 -2.97
N GLU A 86 -16.14 2.23 -2.07
CA GLU A 86 -15.52 2.63 -0.80
C GLU A 86 -14.11 3.20 -1.01
N GLY A 87 -13.31 2.55 -1.86
CA GLY A 87 -12.01 3.07 -2.29
C GLY A 87 -12.14 4.38 -3.07
N ALA A 88 -13.11 4.46 -3.99
CA ALA A 88 -13.43 5.68 -4.72
C ALA A 88 -13.82 6.83 -3.78
N ARG A 89 -14.72 6.57 -2.82
CA ARG A 89 -15.16 7.56 -1.81
C ARG A 89 -13.97 8.12 -1.02
N THR A 90 -13.09 7.24 -0.55
CA THR A 90 -11.91 7.65 0.24
C THR A 90 -11.04 8.63 -0.53
N LEU A 91 -10.69 8.31 -1.78
CA LEU A 91 -9.90 9.20 -2.63
C LEU A 91 -10.63 10.52 -2.92
N ILE A 92 -11.94 10.49 -3.16
CA ILE A 92 -12.73 11.69 -3.41
C ILE A 92 -12.78 12.60 -2.19
N GLU A 93 -12.90 12.05 -0.98
CA GLU A 93 -12.89 12.81 0.28
C GLU A 93 -11.53 13.48 0.55
N GLU A 94 -10.43 12.79 0.22
CA GLU A 94 -9.09 13.39 0.22
C GLU A 94 -8.99 14.57 -0.77
N VAL A 95 -9.43 14.36 -2.02
CA VAL A 95 -9.44 15.41 -3.04
C VAL A 95 -10.35 16.57 -2.61
N LEU A 96 -11.50 16.32 -2.00
CA LEU A 96 -12.39 17.37 -1.51
C LEU A 96 -11.78 18.22 -0.39
N SER A 97 -10.93 17.61 0.42
CA SER A 97 -10.24 18.27 1.53
C SER A 97 -9.11 19.18 1.04
N GLU A 98 -8.39 18.76 -0.01
CA GLU A 98 -7.21 19.46 -0.53
C GLU A 98 -7.53 20.38 -1.74
N ALA A 99 -8.45 19.98 -2.61
CA ALA A 99 -8.75 20.67 -3.86
C ALA A 99 -9.60 21.93 -3.66
N GLN A 100 -9.47 22.84 -4.63
CA GLN A 100 -10.21 24.10 -4.69
C GLN A 100 -10.80 24.32 -6.09
N GLY A 101 -11.77 25.24 -6.19
CA GLY A 101 -12.36 25.64 -7.47
C GLY A 101 -13.05 24.51 -8.22
N THR A 102 -12.65 24.32 -9.48
CA THR A 102 -13.27 23.36 -10.42
C THR A 102 -13.04 21.92 -10.00
N LEU A 103 -11.84 21.59 -9.48
CA LEU A 103 -11.50 20.23 -9.08
C LEU A 103 -12.35 19.77 -7.88
N LYS A 104 -12.54 20.64 -6.88
CA LYS A 104 -13.46 20.38 -5.75
C LYS A 104 -14.90 20.16 -6.21
N THR A 105 -15.35 20.95 -7.19
CA THR A 105 -16.71 20.82 -7.75
C THR A 105 -16.89 19.46 -8.45
N ARG A 106 -15.87 19.00 -9.17
CA ARG A 106 -15.87 17.70 -9.84
C ARG A 106 -15.85 16.55 -8.84
N ALA A 107 -15.03 16.64 -7.79
CA ALA A 107 -15.00 15.69 -6.68
C ALA A 107 -16.37 15.60 -5.98
N GLN A 108 -16.99 16.73 -5.66
CA GLN A 108 -18.32 16.76 -5.05
C GLN A 108 -19.39 16.09 -5.93
N LYS A 109 -19.34 16.31 -7.25
CA LYS A 109 -20.25 15.66 -8.20
C LYS A 109 -20.05 14.15 -8.20
N MET A 110 -18.80 13.70 -8.25
CA MET A 110 -18.47 12.28 -8.23
C MET A 110 -18.90 11.61 -6.92
N LEU A 111 -18.72 12.28 -5.77
CA LEU A 111 -19.20 11.79 -4.48
C LEU A 111 -20.71 11.54 -4.48
N ASN A 112 -21.49 12.47 -5.04
CA ASN A 112 -22.93 12.34 -5.17
C ASN A 112 -23.37 11.25 -6.17
N GLU A 113 -22.49 10.79 -7.06
CA GLU A 113 -22.77 9.68 -7.98
C GLU A 113 -22.50 8.32 -7.32
N LEU A 114 -21.75 8.29 -6.22
CA LEU A 114 -21.44 7.08 -5.43
C LEU A 114 -22.43 6.82 -4.29
N GLU A 115 -23.18 7.85 -3.85
CA GLU A 115 -24.23 7.77 -2.81
C GLU A 115 -25.61 7.46 -3.41
#